data_AF-A0AAN7IDQ4-F1
#
_entry.id   AF-A0AAN7IDQ4-F1
#
_cell.length_a   1.000
_cell.length_b   1.000
_cell.length_c   1.000
_cell.angle_alpha   90.00
_cell.angle_beta   90.00
_cell.angle_gamma   90.00
#
_symmetry.space_group_name_H-M   'P 1'
#
loop_
_entity.id
_entity.type
_entity.pdbx_description
1 polymer ?
#
loop_
_entity_poly.entity_id
_entity_poly.type
_entity_poly.pdbx_seq_one_letter_code
_entity_poly.pdbx_strand_id
1 'polypeptide(L)'
;MLTLTYSPPFITKRLESIKKSRTSSSVVVCAAKGPRPRYPRVWKTRQRIGTISKSAKLVECINKLSNVKEEVYGALDSFIAWDLEFPLITVKKALKTLEDQREWKRIIQVTKWMLSKGQGRTMGSYFTLLNALAEDERLDEVEELWTKIFTENLDSTPRVFFDKMISIYHKRGIHEKMFEIFADMEELGIRPTVPIVTMVGNVFKELGMMDKYKKLKKKYPPPKWEYRYIKGKRVKIRAKDLRAIDGSNKDADAGKHEETYQTSNDMHEEADTSSDELDIEANDPSKDVIRHTDQTPNEFYEESKTNSEELEIEANISS
;
A
#
# COMPACT_ATOMS: atom_id res chain seq x y z
N MET A 1 -51.23 -65.67 14.80
CA MET A 1 -50.07 -65.11 14.06
C MET A 1 -48.86 -65.93 14.46
N LEU A 2 -48.24 -66.56 13.48
CA LEU A 2 -47.26 -67.64 13.60
C LEU A 2 -45.94 -67.18 14.25
N THR A 3 -45.38 -68.07 15.08
CA THR A 3 -44.05 -67.98 15.71
C THR A 3 -42.95 -68.38 14.72
N LEU A 4 -41.87 -67.60 14.62
CA LEU A 4 -40.60 -68.04 14.02
C LEU A 4 -39.42 -67.51 14.83
N THR A 5 -39.12 -68.18 15.94
CA THR A 5 -37.79 -68.21 16.55
C THR A 5 -36.99 -69.29 15.83
N TYR A 6 -36.00 -68.90 15.02
CA TYR A 6 -35.09 -69.85 14.38
C TYR A 6 -33.75 -69.86 15.12
N SER A 7 -33.54 -70.89 15.94
CA SER A 7 -32.23 -71.26 16.47
C SER A 7 -31.45 -72.02 15.38
N PRO A 8 -30.17 -71.71 15.12
CA PRO A 8 -29.38 -72.48 14.15
C PRO A 8 -28.99 -73.87 14.71
N PRO A 9 -28.92 -74.91 13.86
CA PRO A 9 -28.57 -76.25 14.29
C PRO A 9 -27.06 -76.41 14.53
N PHE A 10 -26.69 -76.97 15.68
CA PHE A 10 -25.36 -77.49 15.97
C PHE A 10 -25.13 -78.78 15.15
N ILE A 11 -24.30 -78.70 14.11
CA ILE A 11 -23.84 -79.88 13.36
C ILE A 11 -22.46 -80.28 13.89
N THR A 12 -22.42 -81.30 14.74
CA THR A 12 -21.20 -82.00 15.14
C THR A 12 -20.82 -83.00 14.04
N LYS A 13 -19.99 -82.59 13.07
CA LYS A 13 -19.31 -83.53 12.18
C LYS A 13 -17.87 -83.72 12.60
N ARG A 14 -17.64 -84.91 13.17
CA ARG A 14 -16.39 -85.60 13.44
C ARG A 14 -15.36 -85.38 12.31
N LEU A 15 -14.18 -84.86 12.64
CA LEU A 15 -13.04 -84.84 11.72
C LEU A 15 -12.60 -86.27 11.45
N GLU A 16 -12.75 -86.74 10.20
CA GLU A 16 -11.96 -87.86 9.70
C GLU A 16 -10.56 -87.38 9.32
N SER A 17 -9.55 -88.10 9.81
CA SER A 17 -8.15 -87.83 9.53
C SER A 17 -7.79 -88.26 8.11
N ILE A 18 -7.82 -87.32 7.18
CA ILE A 18 -7.32 -87.54 5.82
C ILE A 18 -5.79 -87.56 5.87
N LYS A 19 -5.23 -88.75 5.57
CA LYS A 19 -3.80 -89.02 5.46
C LYS A 19 -3.17 -88.08 4.42
N LYS A 20 -2.23 -87.23 4.86
CA LYS A 20 -1.37 -86.45 3.95
C LYS A 20 -0.41 -87.40 3.25
N SER A 21 -0.64 -87.69 1.97
CA SER A 21 0.38 -88.27 1.11
C SER A 21 1.50 -87.24 0.94
N ARG A 22 2.73 -87.67 1.23
CA ARG A 22 3.93 -86.90 0.93
C ARG A 22 4.18 -86.99 -0.58
N THR A 23 4.57 -85.85 -1.13
CA THR A 23 5.20 -85.62 -2.44
C THR A 23 4.37 -85.87 -3.71
N SER A 24 3.89 -84.78 -4.30
CA SER A 24 4.28 -84.45 -5.68
C SER A 24 4.76 -83.00 -5.68
N SER A 25 6.00 -82.79 -6.09
CA SER A 25 6.52 -81.43 -6.28
C SER A 25 5.78 -80.81 -7.47
N SER A 26 4.80 -79.96 -7.22
CA SER A 26 4.45 -78.95 -8.21
C SER A 26 5.45 -77.81 -8.04
N VAL A 27 6.55 -77.88 -8.80
CA VAL A 27 7.37 -76.69 -9.04
C VAL A 27 6.48 -75.76 -9.86
N VAL A 28 5.76 -74.88 -9.17
CA VAL A 28 5.15 -73.73 -9.83
C VAL A 28 6.32 -72.83 -10.19
N VAL A 29 6.74 -72.90 -11.45
CA VAL A 29 7.56 -71.85 -12.04
C VAL A 29 6.66 -70.62 -12.08
N CYS A 30 6.73 -69.82 -11.02
CA CYS A 30 6.32 -68.43 -11.08
C CYS A 30 7.21 -67.82 -12.16
N ALA A 31 6.75 -67.76 -13.41
CA ALA A 31 7.29 -66.81 -14.36
C ALA A 31 7.28 -65.48 -13.61
N ALA A 32 8.45 -64.92 -13.36
CA ALA A 32 8.61 -63.65 -12.68
C ALA A 32 7.81 -62.63 -13.50
N LYS A 33 6.53 -62.45 -13.16
CA LYS A 33 5.79 -61.26 -13.54
C LYS A 33 6.58 -60.16 -12.87
N GLY A 34 7.47 -59.55 -13.67
CA GLY A 34 8.29 -58.43 -13.26
C GLY A 34 7.41 -57.37 -12.58
N PRO A 35 8.01 -56.47 -11.79
CA PRO A 35 7.28 -55.50 -10.98
C PRO A 35 6.14 -54.90 -11.80
N ARG A 36 4.90 -55.09 -11.31
CA ARG A 36 3.66 -54.63 -11.96
C ARG A 36 3.91 -53.22 -12.51
N PRO A 37 3.77 -52.95 -13.82
CA PRO A 37 4.09 -51.63 -14.36
C PRO A 37 3.29 -50.58 -13.61
N ARG A 38 3.97 -49.85 -12.71
CA ARG A 38 3.43 -48.65 -12.12
C ARG A 38 3.56 -47.61 -13.21
N TYR A 39 2.59 -47.55 -14.11
CA TYR A 39 2.41 -46.31 -14.87
C TYR A 39 2.29 -45.22 -13.81
N PRO A 40 3.19 -44.22 -13.77
CA PRO A 40 2.96 -43.07 -12.92
C PRO A 40 1.57 -42.59 -13.32
N ARG A 41 0.66 -42.46 -12.34
CA ARG A 41 -0.64 -41.85 -12.59
C ARG A 41 -0.33 -40.37 -12.80
N VAL A 42 0.16 -40.03 -14.00
CA VAL A 42 0.60 -38.68 -14.35
C VAL A 42 -0.66 -37.88 -14.61
N TRP A 43 -1.31 -37.47 -13.53
CA TRP A 43 -2.10 -36.26 -13.58
C TRP A 43 -1.04 -35.19 -13.84
N LYS A 44 -0.87 -34.79 -15.10
CA LYS A 44 -0.04 -33.65 -15.45
C LYS A 44 -0.71 -32.46 -14.77
N THR A 45 -0.23 -32.10 -13.59
CA THR A 45 -0.60 -30.83 -12.97
C THR A 45 -0.15 -29.76 -13.95
N ARG A 46 -1.09 -29.00 -14.51
CA ARG A 46 -0.71 -27.79 -15.23
C ARG A 46 0.00 -26.90 -14.22
N GLN A 47 1.20 -26.43 -14.53
CA GLN A 47 1.93 -25.51 -13.67
C GLN A 47 1.02 -24.31 -13.39
N ARG A 48 0.76 -24.02 -12.11
CA ARG A 48 -0.07 -22.89 -11.73
C ARG A 48 0.67 -21.63 -12.14
N ILE A 49 0.06 -20.82 -12.99
CA ILE A 49 0.64 -19.54 -13.40
C ILE A 49 0.80 -18.69 -12.13
N GLY A 50 2.04 -18.34 -11.80
CA GLY A 50 2.35 -17.54 -10.62
C GLY A 50 1.83 -16.11 -10.74
N THR A 51 1.62 -15.45 -9.60
CA THR A 51 1.09 -14.08 -9.51
C THR A 51 1.94 -13.08 -10.31
N ILE A 52 3.26 -13.25 -10.32
CA ILE A 52 4.20 -12.39 -11.08
C ILE A 52 3.98 -12.54 -12.58
N SER A 53 3.85 -13.77 -13.07
CA SER A 53 3.58 -14.02 -14.49
C SER A 53 2.18 -13.55 -14.88
N LYS A 54 1.19 -13.66 -13.99
CA LYS A 54 -0.15 -13.09 -14.21
C LYS A 54 -0.10 -11.56 -14.32
N SER A 55 0.61 -10.87 -13.42
CA SER A 55 0.70 -9.40 -13.45
C SER A 55 1.45 -8.90 -14.67
N ALA A 56 2.53 -9.58 -15.08
CA ALA A 56 3.25 -9.25 -16.31
C ALA A 56 2.36 -9.36 -17.56
N LYS A 57 1.56 -10.44 -17.66
CA LYS A 57 0.60 -10.61 -18.75
C LYS A 57 -0.48 -9.53 -18.74
N LEU A 58 -0.98 -9.16 -17.55
CA LEU A 58 -1.94 -8.09 -17.40
C LEU A 58 -1.41 -6.76 -17.95
N VAL A 59 -0.17 -6.39 -17.59
CA VAL A 59 0.51 -5.19 -18.10
C VAL A 59 0.69 -5.26 -19.62
N GLU A 60 1.14 -6.40 -20.14
CA GLU A 60 1.28 -6.61 -21.59
C GLU A 60 -0.04 -6.44 -22.33
N CYS A 61 -1.15 -6.94 -21.78
CA CYS A 61 -2.48 -6.76 -22.34
C CYS A 61 -2.89 -5.28 -22.35
N ILE A 62 -2.75 -4.59 -21.21
CA ILE A 62 -3.18 -3.19 -21.06
C ILE A 62 -2.37 -2.26 -21.97
N ASN A 63 -1.06 -2.46 -22.07
CA ASN A 63 -0.18 -1.60 -22.88
C ASN A 63 -0.51 -1.67 -24.38
N LYS A 64 -1.10 -2.77 -24.87
CA LYS A 64 -1.48 -2.93 -26.28
C LYS A 64 -2.80 -2.26 -26.66
N LEU A 65 -3.62 -1.85 -25.68
CA LEU A 65 -4.97 -1.32 -25.94
C LEU A 65 -4.94 0.16 -26.33
N SER A 66 -6.06 0.70 -26.80
CA SER A 66 -6.21 2.15 -26.89
C SER A 66 -6.36 2.78 -25.51
N ASN A 67 -6.33 4.11 -25.46
CA ASN A 67 -6.60 4.89 -24.25
C ASN A 67 -8.12 5.06 -23.98
N VAL A 68 -8.97 4.40 -24.76
CA VAL A 68 -10.43 4.41 -24.58
C VAL A 68 -10.79 3.62 -23.32
N LYS A 69 -11.58 4.25 -22.44
CA LYS A 69 -12.00 3.68 -21.15
C LYS A 69 -12.65 2.30 -21.32
N GLU A 70 -13.54 2.15 -22.29
CA GLU A 70 -14.31 0.93 -22.51
C GLU A 70 -13.44 -0.26 -22.93
N GLU A 71 -12.46 -0.05 -23.80
CA GLU A 71 -11.52 -1.10 -24.21
C GLU A 71 -10.68 -1.59 -23.04
N VAL A 72 -10.14 -0.67 -22.25
CA VAL A 72 -9.31 -1.00 -21.09
C VAL A 72 -10.15 -1.71 -20.02
N TYR A 73 -11.33 -1.20 -19.71
CA TYR A 73 -12.20 -1.79 -18.69
C TYR A 73 -12.74 -3.15 -19.13
N GLY A 74 -13.11 -3.29 -20.41
CA GLY A 74 -13.55 -4.56 -20.98
C GLY A 74 -12.43 -5.61 -20.98
N ALA A 75 -11.20 -5.23 -21.32
CA ALA A 75 -10.05 -6.13 -21.23
C ALA A 75 -9.76 -6.55 -19.78
N LEU A 76 -9.79 -5.61 -18.84
CA LEU A 76 -9.60 -5.88 -17.41
C LEU A 76 -10.71 -6.78 -16.85
N ASP A 77 -11.97 -6.56 -17.23
CA ASP A 77 -13.11 -7.40 -16.84
C ASP A 77 -12.98 -8.81 -17.44
N SER A 78 -12.57 -8.92 -18.71
CA SER A 78 -12.31 -10.21 -19.36
C SER A 78 -11.17 -10.98 -18.69
N PHE A 79 -10.17 -10.27 -18.15
CA PHE A 79 -9.04 -10.85 -17.43
C PHE A 79 -9.49 -11.44 -16.09
N ILE A 80 -10.39 -10.76 -15.39
CA ILE A 80 -10.93 -11.23 -14.09
C ILE A 80 -11.98 -12.33 -14.26
N ALA A 81 -12.69 -12.39 -15.39
CA ALA A 81 -13.83 -13.29 -15.58
C ALA A 81 -13.58 -14.78 -15.23
N TRP A 82 -12.32 -15.23 -15.25
CA TRP A 82 -11.92 -16.60 -14.94
C TRP A 82 -11.35 -16.81 -13.52
N ASP A 83 -11.14 -15.74 -12.75
CA ASP A 83 -10.63 -15.83 -11.39
C ASP A 83 -11.82 -15.87 -10.39
N LEU A 84 -11.75 -16.77 -9.40
CA LEU A 84 -12.78 -16.95 -8.38
C LEU A 84 -12.87 -15.77 -7.41
N GLU A 85 -11.72 -15.13 -7.16
CA GLU A 85 -11.57 -13.98 -6.27
C GLU A 85 -10.93 -12.83 -7.04
N PHE A 86 -11.21 -11.59 -6.62
CA PHE A 86 -10.60 -10.43 -7.25
C PHE A 86 -9.08 -10.48 -7.08
N PRO A 87 -8.28 -10.43 -8.16
CA PRO A 87 -6.83 -10.65 -8.10
C PRO A 87 -6.08 -9.39 -7.63
N LEU A 88 -6.37 -8.91 -6.42
CA LEU A 88 -5.87 -7.66 -5.85
C LEU A 88 -4.33 -7.60 -5.83
N ILE A 89 -3.68 -8.69 -5.42
CA ILE A 89 -2.22 -8.78 -5.36
C ILE A 89 -1.62 -8.70 -6.77
N THR A 90 -2.25 -9.34 -7.76
CA THR A 90 -1.82 -9.30 -9.17
C THR A 90 -1.93 -7.89 -9.72
N VAL A 91 -3.05 -7.21 -9.47
CA VAL A 91 -3.28 -5.82 -9.89
C VAL A 91 -2.30 -4.87 -9.19
N LYS A 92 -2.09 -5.02 -7.88
CA LYS A 92 -1.09 -4.23 -7.11
C LYS A 92 0.31 -4.39 -7.70
N LYS A 93 0.72 -5.61 -8.06
CA LYS A 93 2.01 -5.86 -8.72
C LYS A 93 2.06 -5.24 -10.12
N ALA A 94 0.97 -5.32 -10.88
CA ALA A 94 0.88 -4.69 -12.20
C ALA A 94 0.98 -3.15 -12.11
N LEU A 95 0.34 -2.53 -11.12
CA LEU A 95 0.44 -1.09 -10.86
C LEU A 95 1.87 -0.67 -10.55
N LYS A 96 2.59 -1.43 -9.70
CA LYS A 96 4.02 -1.17 -9.43
C LYS A 96 4.85 -1.24 -10.71
N THR A 97 4.65 -2.26 -11.55
CA THR A 97 5.39 -2.36 -12.82
C THR A 97 5.03 -1.25 -13.81
N LEU A 98 3.79 -0.74 -13.79
CA LEU A 98 3.40 0.42 -14.60
C LEU A 98 4.00 1.73 -14.06
N GLU A 99 4.16 1.85 -12.75
CA GLU A 99 4.85 2.96 -12.09
C GLU A 99 6.32 3.00 -12.48
N ASP A 100 6.99 1.83 -12.50
CA ASP A 100 8.36 1.69 -13.00
C ASP A 100 8.48 2.08 -14.49
N GLN A 101 7.45 1.80 -15.30
CA GLN A 101 7.35 2.20 -16.71
C GLN A 101 6.94 3.67 -16.91
N ARG A 102 6.51 4.37 -15.85
CA ARG A 102 5.95 5.73 -15.87
C ARG A 102 4.72 5.90 -16.77
N GLU A 103 3.93 4.84 -16.92
CA GLU A 103 2.68 4.86 -17.70
C GLU A 103 1.51 5.39 -16.86
N TRP A 104 1.57 6.68 -16.48
CA TRP A 104 0.64 7.32 -15.53
C TRP A 104 -0.83 7.19 -15.95
N LYS A 105 -1.13 7.36 -17.24
CA LYS A 105 -2.48 7.21 -17.79
C LYS A 105 -3.06 5.82 -17.53
N ARG A 106 -2.25 4.77 -17.68
CA ARG A 106 -2.67 3.38 -17.41
C ARG A 106 -2.88 3.14 -15.92
N ILE A 107 -2.00 3.69 -15.08
CA ILE A 107 -2.15 3.62 -13.63
C ILE A 107 -3.48 4.24 -13.20
N ILE A 108 -3.83 5.41 -13.74
CA ILE A 108 -5.11 6.07 -13.48
C ILE A 108 -6.28 5.18 -13.90
N GLN A 109 -6.26 4.64 -15.12
CA GLN A 109 -7.34 3.78 -15.63
C GLN A 109 -7.52 2.51 -14.80
N VAL A 110 -6.44 1.78 -14.52
CA VAL A 110 -6.48 0.53 -13.74
C VAL A 110 -6.92 0.79 -12.31
N THR A 111 -6.43 1.87 -11.69
CA THR A 111 -6.80 2.20 -10.31
C THR A 111 -8.27 2.65 -10.22
N LYS A 112 -8.74 3.50 -11.14
CA LYS A 112 -10.16 3.88 -11.21
C LYS A 112 -11.07 2.68 -11.49
N TRP A 113 -10.66 1.77 -12.37
CA TRP A 113 -11.40 0.53 -12.62
C TRP A 113 -11.48 -0.33 -11.35
N MET A 114 -10.35 -0.57 -10.68
CA MET A 114 -10.29 -1.34 -9.44
C MET A 114 -11.23 -0.76 -8.36
N LEU A 115 -11.21 0.57 -8.17
CA LEU A 115 -12.10 1.26 -7.23
C LEU A 115 -13.57 1.18 -7.66
N SER A 116 -13.87 1.22 -8.95
CA SER A 116 -15.25 1.09 -9.47
C SER A 116 -15.88 -0.27 -9.21
N LYS A 117 -15.06 -1.33 -9.08
CA LYS A 117 -15.51 -2.67 -8.66
C LYS A 117 -15.68 -2.79 -7.14
N GLY A 118 -15.46 -1.70 -6.40
CA GLY A 118 -15.48 -1.69 -4.94
C GLY A 118 -14.25 -2.32 -4.30
N GLN A 119 -13.20 -2.59 -5.08
CA GLN A 119 -12.01 -3.30 -4.63
C GLN A 119 -10.86 -2.32 -4.39
N GLY A 120 -9.94 -2.71 -3.50
CA GLY A 120 -8.73 -1.93 -3.24
C GLY A 120 -8.98 -0.53 -2.68
N ARG A 121 -10.09 -0.30 -1.95
CA ARG A 121 -10.36 0.95 -1.22
C ARG A 121 -9.44 1.09 0.00
N THR A 122 -8.17 1.39 -0.26
CA THR A 122 -7.14 1.58 0.75
C THR A 122 -6.45 2.93 0.53
N MET A 123 -5.87 3.50 1.60
CA MET A 123 -5.10 4.74 1.49
C MET A 123 -3.94 4.59 0.50
N GLY A 124 -3.34 3.39 0.38
CA GLY A 124 -2.33 3.11 -0.63
C GLY A 124 -2.85 3.30 -2.06
N SER A 125 -4.02 2.76 -2.39
CA SER A 125 -4.61 2.92 -3.74
C SER A 125 -4.96 4.37 -4.04
N TYR A 126 -5.52 5.09 -3.06
CA TYR A 126 -5.81 6.52 -3.22
C TYR A 126 -4.54 7.34 -3.41
N PHE A 127 -3.47 7.03 -2.67
CA PHE A 127 -2.17 7.68 -2.83
C PHE A 127 -1.56 7.40 -4.21
N THR A 128 -1.61 6.15 -4.70
CA THR A 128 -1.15 5.81 -6.05
C THR A 128 -1.94 6.57 -7.12
N LEU A 129 -3.27 6.68 -6.97
CA LEU A 129 -4.11 7.45 -7.87
C LEU A 129 -3.76 8.95 -7.85
N LEU A 130 -3.61 9.53 -6.66
CA LEU A 130 -3.22 10.93 -6.46
C LEU A 130 -1.86 11.22 -7.11
N ASN A 131 -0.88 10.32 -6.89
CA ASN A 131 0.44 10.42 -7.49
C ASN A 131 0.36 10.38 -9.02
N ALA A 132 -0.35 9.40 -9.59
CA ALA A 132 -0.47 9.27 -11.04
C ALA A 132 -1.21 10.45 -11.69
N LEU A 133 -2.28 10.98 -11.06
CA LEU A 133 -2.98 12.17 -11.55
C LEU A 133 -2.09 13.42 -11.51
N ALA A 134 -1.25 13.55 -10.47
CA ALA A 134 -0.32 14.64 -10.35
C ALA A 134 0.75 14.64 -11.46
N GLU A 135 1.29 13.47 -11.78
CA GLU A 135 2.30 13.28 -12.84
C GLU A 135 1.69 13.33 -14.26
N ASP A 136 0.41 12.99 -14.44
CA ASP A 136 -0.35 13.17 -15.70
C ASP A 136 -0.91 14.60 -15.85
N GLU A 137 -0.48 15.55 -15.00
CA GLU A 137 -0.83 16.97 -15.00
C GLU A 137 -2.31 17.33 -14.78
N ARG A 138 -3.17 16.38 -14.41
CA ARG A 138 -4.64 16.57 -14.25
C ARG A 138 -5.02 17.11 -12.88
N LEU A 139 -4.85 18.41 -12.70
CA LEU A 139 -4.99 19.09 -11.41
C LEU A 139 -6.41 19.08 -10.85
N ASP A 140 -7.42 19.31 -11.69
CA ASP A 140 -8.81 19.39 -11.27
C ASP A 140 -9.26 18.08 -10.61
N GLU A 141 -8.81 16.95 -11.14
CA GLU A 141 -9.09 15.63 -10.58
C GLU A 141 -8.29 15.32 -9.32
N VAL A 142 -7.09 15.88 -9.19
CA VAL A 142 -6.30 15.80 -7.95
C VAL A 142 -7.05 16.52 -6.84
N GLU A 143 -7.55 17.72 -7.10
CA GLU A 143 -8.30 18.51 -6.12
C GLU A 143 -9.62 17.82 -5.75
N GLU A 144 -10.38 17.33 -6.74
CA GLU A 144 -11.60 16.56 -6.48
C GLU A 144 -11.33 15.31 -5.63
N LEU A 145 -10.25 14.58 -5.92
CA LEU A 145 -9.86 13.41 -5.14
C LEU A 145 -9.43 13.79 -3.73
N TRP A 146 -8.65 14.86 -3.58
CA TRP A 146 -8.22 15.38 -2.28
C TRP A 146 -9.41 15.75 -1.42
N THR A 147 -10.36 16.54 -1.94
CA THR A 147 -11.55 16.95 -1.20
C THR A 147 -12.38 15.74 -0.77
N LYS A 148 -12.54 14.72 -1.63
CA LYS A 148 -13.22 13.47 -1.26
C LYS A 148 -12.52 12.75 -0.12
N ILE A 149 -11.21 12.54 -0.22
CA ILE A 149 -10.44 11.85 0.82
C ILE A 149 -10.48 12.62 2.14
N PHE A 150 -10.32 13.94 2.06
CA PHE A 150 -10.28 14.83 3.21
C PHE A 150 -11.62 14.88 3.93
N THR A 151 -12.73 15.02 3.21
CA THR A 151 -14.09 15.04 3.80
C THR A 151 -14.50 13.69 4.38
N GLU A 152 -14.11 12.57 3.76
CA GLU A 152 -14.40 11.23 4.27
C GLU A 152 -13.52 10.86 5.48
N ASN A 153 -12.30 11.39 5.58
CA ASN A 153 -11.27 10.94 6.53
C ASN A 153 -10.55 12.11 7.23
N LEU A 154 -11.28 13.13 7.69
CA LEU A 154 -10.73 14.37 8.26
C LEU A 154 -9.59 14.12 9.28
N ASP A 155 -9.84 13.32 10.31
CA ASP A 155 -8.87 13.07 11.38
C ASP A 155 -7.85 11.96 11.06
N SER A 156 -8.08 11.18 10.00
CA SER A 156 -7.33 9.96 9.69
C SER A 156 -6.48 10.08 8.43
N THR A 157 -6.42 11.25 7.81
CA THR A 157 -5.63 11.46 6.59
C THR A 157 -4.13 11.35 6.91
N PRO A 158 -3.41 10.38 6.34
CA PRO A 158 -2.00 10.20 6.61
C PRO A 158 -1.19 11.41 6.15
N ARG A 159 -0.17 11.75 6.94
CA ARG A 159 0.77 12.84 6.67
C ARG A 159 1.33 12.88 5.24
N VAL A 160 1.58 11.70 4.64
CA VAL A 160 2.13 11.60 3.28
C VAL A 160 1.24 12.25 2.22
N PHE A 161 -0.07 12.35 2.44
CA PHE A 161 -0.98 13.03 1.51
C PHE A 161 -0.79 14.54 1.56
N PHE A 162 -0.71 15.14 2.75
CA PHE A 162 -0.41 16.57 2.91
C PHE A 162 0.92 16.92 2.26
N ASP A 163 1.97 16.13 2.56
CA ASP A 163 3.29 16.32 1.96
C ASP A 163 3.22 16.28 0.42
N LYS A 164 2.43 15.36 -0.16
CA LYS A 164 2.26 15.24 -1.61
C LYS A 164 1.48 16.44 -2.18
N MET A 165 0.37 16.85 -1.57
CA MET A 165 -0.43 18.00 -2.03
C MET A 165 0.37 19.30 -2.02
N ILE A 166 1.11 19.56 -0.95
CA ILE A 166 2.01 20.73 -0.85
C ILE A 166 3.04 20.69 -1.99
N SER A 167 3.62 19.51 -2.25
CA SER A 167 4.59 19.34 -3.33
C SER A 167 3.98 19.58 -4.71
N ILE A 168 2.72 19.17 -4.94
CA ILE A 168 2.01 19.39 -6.20
C ILE A 168 1.78 20.88 -6.43
N TYR A 169 1.24 21.59 -5.44
CA TYR A 169 0.99 23.04 -5.57
C TYR A 169 2.27 23.84 -5.71
N HIS A 170 3.33 23.46 -4.99
CA HIS A 170 4.65 24.06 -5.14
C HIS A 170 5.19 23.93 -6.56
N LYS A 171 5.16 22.72 -7.15
CA LYS A 171 5.63 22.47 -8.53
C LYS A 171 4.88 23.30 -9.57
N ARG A 172 3.63 23.68 -9.29
CA ARG A 172 2.78 24.45 -10.21
C ARG A 172 2.74 25.95 -9.89
N GLY A 173 3.47 26.41 -8.88
CA GLY A 173 3.51 27.82 -8.47
C GLY A 173 2.23 28.33 -7.80
N ILE A 174 1.32 27.44 -7.39
CA ILE A 174 0.05 27.83 -6.74
C ILE A 174 0.29 27.96 -5.23
N HIS A 175 0.97 29.04 -4.84
CA HIS A 175 1.44 29.22 -3.46
C HIS A 175 0.31 29.42 -2.44
N GLU A 176 -0.83 29.99 -2.85
CA GLU A 176 -1.99 30.23 -1.96
C GLU A 176 -2.53 28.91 -1.40
N LYS A 177 -2.96 28.00 -2.29
CA LYS A 177 -3.42 26.65 -1.92
C LYS A 177 -2.33 25.85 -1.19
N MET A 178 -1.06 26.03 -1.54
CA MET A 178 0.04 25.40 -0.82
C MET A 178 0.07 25.82 0.67
N PHE A 179 -0.16 27.10 0.96
CA PHE A 179 -0.22 27.60 2.35
C PHE A 179 -1.48 27.15 3.08
N GLU A 180 -2.62 27.05 2.38
CA GLU A 180 -3.86 26.50 2.95
C GLU A 180 -3.64 25.06 3.43
N ILE A 181 -3.14 24.17 2.57
CA ILE A 181 -2.86 22.77 2.97
C ILE A 181 -1.83 22.69 4.10
N PHE A 182 -0.83 23.58 4.11
CA PHE A 182 0.14 23.63 5.20
C PHE A 182 -0.50 24.09 6.52
N ALA A 183 -1.44 25.04 6.47
CA ALA A 183 -2.19 25.48 7.65
C ALA A 183 -3.11 24.37 8.18
N ASP A 184 -3.87 23.71 7.30
CA ASP A 184 -4.73 22.57 7.65
C ASP A 184 -3.92 21.46 8.34
N MET A 185 -2.73 21.17 7.81
CA MET A 185 -1.80 20.20 8.40
C MET A 185 -1.40 20.58 9.83
N GLU A 186 -1.15 21.87 10.10
CA GLU A 186 -0.82 22.35 11.43
C GLU A 186 -2.02 22.36 12.38
N GLU A 187 -3.21 22.72 11.89
CA GLU A 187 -4.46 22.76 12.65
C GLU A 187 -4.89 21.37 13.11
N LEU A 188 -4.73 20.36 12.24
CA LEU A 188 -4.95 18.95 12.58
C LEU A 188 -3.85 18.35 13.47
N GLY A 189 -2.86 19.16 13.90
CA GLY A 189 -1.75 18.72 14.76
C GLY A 189 -0.75 17.79 14.06
N ILE A 190 -0.80 17.68 12.74
CA ILE A 190 0.09 16.81 11.96
C ILE A 190 1.43 17.53 11.77
N ARG A 191 2.51 16.97 12.32
CA ARG A 191 3.82 17.62 12.24
C ARG A 191 4.42 17.54 10.82
N PRO A 192 4.77 18.67 10.17
CA PRO A 192 5.34 18.67 8.82
C PRO A 192 6.72 18.01 8.74
N THR A 193 7.05 17.47 7.57
CA THR A 193 8.41 16.97 7.29
C THR A 193 9.43 18.10 7.17
N VAL A 194 10.72 17.78 7.34
CA VAL A 194 11.81 18.73 7.12
C VAL A 194 11.86 19.25 5.67
N PRO A 195 11.69 18.41 4.62
CA PRO A 195 11.57 18.90 3.25
C PRO A 195 10.41 19.87 3.05
N ILE A 196 9.22 19.58 3.58
CA ILE A 196 8.06 20.47 3.45
C ILE A 196 8.29 21.81 4.15
N VAL A 197 8.79 21.82 5.38
CA VAL A 197 9.16 23.07 6.08
C VAL A 197 10.21 23.87 5.29
N THR A 198 11.13 23.18 4.63
CA THR A 198 12.17 23.84 3.81
C THR A 198 11.56 24.43 2.54
N MET A 199 10.69 23.68 1.86
CA MET A 199 9.96 24.10 0.66
C MET A 199 9.10 25.33 0.94
N VAL A 200 8.21 25.27 1.94
CA VAL A 200 7.36 26.40 2.37
C VAL A 200 8.22 27.60 2.78
N GLY A 201 9.34 27.34 3.48
CA GLY A 201 10.29 28.38 3.86
C GLY A 201 10.99 29.06 2.68
N ASN A 202 11.24 28.34 1.59
CA ASN A 202 11.83 28.93 0.37
C ASN A 202 10.80 29.82 -0.33
N VAL A 203 9.56 29.35 -0.48
CA VAL A 203 8.47 30.15 -1.05
C VAL A 203 8.24 31.44 -0.25
N PHE A 204 8.29 31.39 1.09
CA PHE A 204 8.18 32.61 1.89
C PHE A 204 9.29 33.63 1.60
N LYS A 205 10.51 33.19 1.28
CA LYS A 205 11.59 34.10 0.89
C LYS A 205 11.37 34.67 -0.50
N GLU A 206 10.94 33.83 -1.44
CA GLU A 206 10.66 34.22 -2.82
C GLU A 206 9.55 35.29 -2.87
N LEU A 207 8.54 35.16 -2.02
CA LEU A 207 7.45 36.13 -1.86
C LEU A 207 7.80 37.32 -0.95
N GLY A 208 9.03 37.42 -0.43
CA GLY A 208 9.47 38.52 0.45
C GLY A 208 8.88 38.50 1.88
N MET A 209 8.15 37.45 2.26
CA MET A 209 7.51 37.28 3.57
C MET A 209 8.50 36.80 4.64
N MET A 210 9.52 37.60 4.91
CA MET A 210 10.62 37.24 5.82
C MET A 210 10.17 37.03 7.28
N ASP A 211 9.10 37.69 7.72
CA ASP A 211 8.58 37.53 9.07
C ASP A 211 7.94 36.16 9.29
N LYS A 212 7.14 35.69 8.32
CA LYS A 212 6.58 34.34 8.31
C LYS A 212 7.69 33.30 8.24
N TYR A 213 8.71 33.51 7.42
CA TYR A 213 9.88 32.65 7.35
C TYR A 213 10.61 32.51 8.71
N LYS A 214 10.85 33.63 9.40
CA LYS A 214 11.49 33.63 10.74
C LYS A 214 10.63 32.86 11.76
N LYS A 215 9.31 33.09 11.77
CA LYS A 215 8.35 32.36 12.62
C LYS A 215 8.40 30.85 12.34
N LEU A 216 8.38 30.45 11.05
CA LEU A 216 8.46 29.05 10.63
C LEU A 216 9.76 28.37 11.11
N LYS A 217 10.91 29.03 10.92
CA LYS A 217 12.22 28.50 11.37
C LYS A 217 12.33 28.39 12.89
N LYS A 218 11.67 29.30 13.63
CA LYS A 218 11.60 29.24 15.09
C LYS A 218 10.76 28.05 15.56
N LYS A 219 9.61 27.81 14.91
CA LYS A 219 8.68 26.70 15.23
C LYS A 219 9.27 25.33 14.87
N TYR A 220 9.90 25.22 13.70
CA TYR A 220 10.51 23.98 13.20
C TYR A 220 12.02 24.12 13.02
N PRO A 221 12.80 24.07 14.11
CA PRO A 221 14.24 24.05 14.01
C PRO A 221 14.71 22.76 13.31
N PRO A 222 15.77 22.82 12.48
CA PRO A 222 16.30 21.63 11.84
C PRO A 222 16.78 20.61 12.88
N PRO A 223 16.61 19.31 12.62
CA PRO A 223 17.08 18.28 13.53
C PRO A 223 18.59 18.40 13.72
N LYS A 224 19.04 18.35 14.98
CA LYS A 224 20.48 18.43 15.30
C LYS A 224 21.18 17.09 15.07
N TRP A 225 20.44 16.00 15.18
CA TRP A 225 20.93 14.63 15.16
C TRP A 225 20.07 13.78 14.25
N GLU A 226 20.70 12.88 13.53
CA GLU A 226 20.04 11.86 12.73
C GLU A 226 20.60 10.50 13.09
N TYR A 227 19.73 9.50 13.12
CA TYR A 227 20.14 8.11 13.33
C TYR A 227 20.26 7.44 11.98
N ARG A 228 21.42 6.85 11.69
CA ARG A 228 21.64 6.02 10.49
C ARG A 228 22.09 4.63 10.89
N TYR A 229 21.73 3.64 10.09
CA TYR A 229 22.26 2.29 10.22
C TYR A 229 23.52 2.19 9.37
N ILE A 230 24.67 2.00 10.02
CA ILE A 230 25.95 1.78 9.35
C ILE A 230 26.39 0.37 9.72
N LYS A 231 26.53 -0.51 8.72
CA LYS A 231 26.90 -1.92 8.91
C LYS A 231 26.02 -2.64 9.95
N GLY A 232 24.71 -2.40 9.89
CA GLY A 232 23.72 -2.99 10.82
C GLY A 232 23.68 -2.37 12.22
N LYS A 233 24.55 -1.40 12.56
CA LYS A 233 24.53 -0.70 13.86
C LYS A 233 23.87 0.67 13.73
N ARG A 234 22.98 1.03 14.67
CA ARG A 234 22.34 2.35 14.73
C ARG A 234 23.31 3.37 15.33
N VAL A 235 23.79 4.30 14.52
CA VAL A 235 24.73 5.35 14.91
C VAL A 235 24.02 6.70 14.90
N LYS A 236 24.24 7.50 15.95
CA LYS A 236 23.74 8.88 16.05
C LYS A 236 24.78 9.82 15.45
N ILE A 237 24.44 10.48 14.35
CA ILE A 237 25.32 11.38 13.60
C ILE A 237 24.77 12.80 13.72
N ARG A 238 25.64 13.82 13.76
CA ARG A 238 25.18 15.21 13.69
C ARG A 238 24.71 15.52 12.27
N ALA A 239 23.56 16.19 12.15
CA ALA A 239 22.96 16.52 10.84
C ALA A 239 23.82 17.46 9.97
N LYS A 240 24.80 18.17 10.55
CA LYS A 240 25.77 18.99 9.81
C LYS A 240 26.79 18.13 9.07
N ASP A 241 27.28 17.08 9.72
CA ASP A 241 28.30 16.17 9.18
C ASP A 241 27.73 15.34 8.02
N LEU A 242 26.43 15.09 8.05
CA LEU A 242 25.68 14.41 6.98
C LEU A 242 25.68 15.17 5.63
N ARG A 243 25.46 16.48 5.65
CA ARG A 243 25.38 17.31 4.43
C ARG A 243 26.73 17.39 3.70
N ALA A 244 27.83 17.27 4.44
CA ALA A 244 29.17 17.19 3.85
C ALA A 244 29.42 15.85 3.13
N ILE A 245 28.82 14.74 3.60
CA ILE A 245 28.95 13.41 2.99
C ILE A 245 28.11 13.30 1.70
N ASP A 246 26.92 13.89 1.66
CA ASP A 246 26.09 13.91 0.44
C ASP A 246 26.61 14.91 -0.61
N GLY A 247 27.35 15.95 -0.19
CA GLY A 247 27.97 16.92 -1.10
C GLY A 247 29.11 16.34 -1.94
N SER A 248 29.92 15.44 -1.38
CA SER A 248 31.06 14.84 -2.10
C SER A 248 30.67 13.82 -3.19
N ASN A 249 29.40 13.42 -3.27
CA ASN A 249 28.92 12.47 -4.29
C ASN A 249 28.20 13.16 -5.47
N LYS A 250 28.01 14.49 -5.44
CA LYS A 250 27.22 15.22 -6.46
C LYS A 250 28.06 15.86 -7.58
N ASP A 251 29.38 15.82 -7.51
CA ASP A 251 30.26 16.43 -8.51
C ASP A 251 30.49 15.56 -9.78
N ALA A 252 29.66 14.54 -10.02
CA ALA A 252 29.83 13.61 -11.15
C ALA A 252 28.62 13.46 -12.11
N ASP A 253 27.49 14.14 -11.91
CA ASP A 253 26.36 14.01 -12.83
C ASP A 253 25.57 15.31 -12.98
N ALA A 254 25.95 16.10 -13.98
CA ALA A 254 25.24 17.30 -14.41
C ALA A 254 24.40 16.97 -15.66
N GLY A 255 23.11 16.73 -15.48
CA GLY A 255 22.18 16.50 -16.60
C GLY A 255 20.71 16.38 -16.17
N LYS A 256 19.96 17.47 -16.36
CA LYS A 256 18.49 17.62 -16.20
C LYS A 256 17.91 17.41 -14.79
N HIS A 257 17.55 18.53 -14.15
CA HIS A 257 16.70 18.58 -12.96
C HIS A 257 15.31 18.06 -13.30
N GLU A 258 15.04 16.82 -12.93
CA GLU A 258 13.70 16.33 -12.64
C GLU A 258 13.73 15.94 -11.16
N GLU A 259 13.31 16.84 -10.28
CA GLU A 259 13.22 16.60 -8.84
C GLU A 259 12.10 15.57 -8.57
N THR A 260 12.45 14.30 -8.80
CA THR A 260 11.70 13.15 -8.32
C THR A 260 12.04 13.00 -6.85
N TYR A 261 11.20 13.54 -5.98
CA TYR A 261 11.19 13.14 -4.58
C TYR A 261 10.77 11.67 -4.54
N GLN A 262 11.75 10.77 -4.58
CA GLN A 262 11.54 9.38 -4.21
C GLN A 262 11.23 9.35 -2.72
N THR A 263 9.95 9.55 -2.39
CA THR A 263 9.40 9.03 -1.14
C THR A 263 9.60 7.52 -1.22
N SER A 264 10.60 7.02 -0.50
CA SER A 264 10.74 5.60 -0.22
C SER A 264 9.45 5.16 0.48
N ASN A 265 8.52 4.62 -0.30
CA ASN A 265 7.31 3.97 0.17
C ASN A 265 7.69 2.64 0.83
N ASP A 266 8.32 2.70 2.00
CA ASP A 266 8.27 1.61 2.97
C ASP A 266 6.88 1.67 3.61
N MET A 267 5.89 1.19 2.86
CA MET A 267 4.68 0.68 3.49
C MET A 267 5.10 -0.61 4.18
N HIS A 268 5.04 -0.60 5.52
CA HIS A 268 5.14 -1.81 6.33
C HIS A 268 4.27 -2.91 5.71
N GLU A 269 4.92 -3.98 5.25
CA GLU A 269 4.25 -5.26 4.97
C GLU A 269 3.78 -5.81 6.32
N GLU A 270 2.51 -5.62 6.64
CA GLU A 270 1.83 -6.48 7.61
C GLU A 270 1.85 -7.90 7.04
N ALA A 271 2.57 -8.78 7.73
CA ALA A 271 2.59 -10.19 7.43
C ALA A 271 1.29 -10.81 7.95
N ASP A 272 0.42 -11.25 7.04
CA ASP A 272 -0.70 -12.13 7.38
C ASP A 272 -0.15 -13.46 7.90
N THR A 273 -0.15 -13.61 9.22
CA THR A 273 0.15 -14.88 9.88
C THR A 273 -1.12 -15.73 9.89
N SER A 274 -1.01 -16.88 9.24
CA SER A 274 -1.90 -18.04 9.34
C SER A 274 -2.37 -18.27 10.78
N SER A 275 -3.68 -18.49 10.93
CA SER A 275 -4.32 -19.04 12.11
C SER A 275 -3.64 -20.33 12.58
N ASP A 276 -3.29 -20.38 13.87
CA ASP A 276 -3.34 -21.59 14.70
C ASP A 276 -3.51 -21.16 16.17
N GLU A 277 -4.49 -21.75 16.85
CA GLU A 277 -4.76 -21.61 18.28
C GLU A 277 -3.55 -22.07 19.10
N LEU A 278 -3.27 -21.40 20.23
CA LEU A 278 -3.44 -21.95 21.59
C LEU A 278 -2.72 -21.12 22.68
N ASP A 279 -3.43 -21.07 23.80
CA ASP A 279 -3.01 -20.95 25.20
C ASP A 279 -2.74 -19.60 25.87
N ILE A 280 -3.63 -19.39 26.84
CA ILE A 280 -3.74 -18.42 27.90
C ILE A 280 -2.57 -18.59 28.87
N GLU A 281 -1.84 -17.51 29.17
CA GLU A 281 -1.28 -17.33 30.51
C GLU A 281 -1.12 -15.84 30.84
N ALA A 282 -1.74 -15.47 31.96
CA ALA A 282 -1.77 -14.12 32.51
C ALA A 282 -0.41 -13.76 33.12
N ASN A 283 0.07 -12.54 32.88
CA ASN A 283 0.97 -11.88 33.80
C ASN A 283 0.76 -10.36 33.80
N ASP A 284 0.46 -9.87 35.00
CA ASP A 284 0.33 -8.48 35.44
C ASP A 284 1.66 -7.72 35.28
N PRO A 285 1.62 -6.40 34.98
CA PRO A 285 2.29 -5.52 35.91
C PRO A 285 1.55 -4.20 36.20
N SER A 286 1.48 -3.90 37.50
CA SER A 286 1.15 -2.60 38.09
C SER A 286 2.01 -1.45 37.58
N LYS A 287 1.34 -0.28 37.46
CA LYS A 287 1.79 1.10 37.73
C LYS A 287 3.10 1.59 37.09
N ASP A 288 3.00 2.65 36.31
CA ASP A 288 3.47 3.95 36.79
C ASP A 288 2.83 5.15 36.07
N VAL A 289 2.52 6.13 36.90
CA VAL A 289 1.92 7.44 36.64
C VAL A 289 3.02 8.41 36.25
N ILE A 290 2.78 9.36 35.34
CA ILE A 290 2.99 10.80 35.53
C ILE A 290 2.47 11.57 34.30
N ARG A 291 1.57 12.51 34.60
CA ARG A 291 0.98 13.54 33.72
C ARG A 291 2.05 14.56 33.32
N HIS A 292 1.85 15.28 32.22
CA HIS A 292 1.68 16.74 32.27
C HIS A 292 1.08 17.24 30.95
N THR A 293 -0.01 17.98 31.12
CA THR A 293 -0.69 18.84 30.16
C THR A 293 0.23 19.99 29.73
N ASP A 294 -0.05 20.59 28.57
CA ASP A 294 -0.36 22.02 28.45
C ASP A 294 -0.57 22.36 26.96
N GLN A 295 -1.81 22.65 26.56
CA GLN A 295 -2.11 23.38 25.34
C GLN A 295 -3.09 24.50 25.69
N THR A 296 -2.60 25.72 25.62
CA THR A 296 -3.40 26.94 25.52
C THR A 296 -3.81 27.16 24.05
N PRO A 297 -4.95 27.84 23.79
CA PRO A 297 -5.65 27.79 22.51
C PRO A 297 -5.06 28.68 21.40
N ASN A 298 -5.42 28.31 20.16
CA ASN A 298 -5.19 28.99 18.88
C ASN A 298 -5.53 30.50 18.90
N GLU A 299 -4.51 31.34 18.68
CA GLU A 299 -4.63 32.72 18.19
C GLU A 299 -3.85 32.83 16.87
N PHE A 300 -4.39 32.28 15.78
CA PHE A 300 -3.75 32.39 14.46
C PHE A 300 -4.66 32.94 13.36
N TYR A 301 -5.98 33.04 13.56
CA TYR A 301 -6.91 33.53 12.52
C TYR A 301 -8.12 34.27 13.08
N GLU A 302 -7.96 35.56 13.39
CA GLU A 302 -9.09 36.50 13.55
C GLU A 302 -9.00 37.71 12.58
N GLU A 303 -7.90 37.89 11.83
CA GLU A 303 -7.71 39.12 11.03
C GLU A 303 -8.09 39.01 9.54
N SER A 304 -8.71 37.93 9.08
CA SER A 304 -9.12 37.79 7.67
C SER A 304 -10.56 38.22 7.37
N LYS A 305 -11.37 38.59 8.38
CA LYS A 305 -12.76 39.05 8.17
C LYS A 305 -12.95 40.56 8.25
N THR A 306 -12.02 41.31 8.84
CA THR A 306 -12.19 42.76 9.05
C THR A 306 -11.81 43.61 7.83
N ASN A 307 -10.92 43.12 6.95
CA ASN A 307 -10.47 43.89 5.79
C ASN A 307 -11.47 43.94 4.62
N SER A 308 -12.51 43.10 4.60
CA SER A 308 -13.55 43.13 3.56
C SER A 308 -14.72 44.07 3.88
N GLU A 309 -15.02 44.33 5.16
CA GLU A 309 -16.10 45.26 5.56
C GLU A 309 -15.63 46.73 5.57
N GLU A 310 -14.34 47.00 5.79
CA GLU A 310 -13.80 48.37 5.78
C GLU A 310 -13.74 48.99 4.37
N LEU A 311 -13.62 48.17 3.32
CA LEU A 311 -13.60 48.64 1.92
C LEU A 311 -14.99 48.98 1.36
N GLU A 312 -16.07 48.47 1.96
CA GLU A 312 -17.45 48.83 1.55
C GLU A 312 -17.96 50.12 2.22
N ILE A 313 -17.37 50.52 3.35
CA ILE A 313 -17.77 51.74 4.08
C ILE A 313 -17.12 52.99 3.44
N GLU A 314 -15.89 52.90 2.94
CA GLU A 314 -15.23 54.06 2.29
C GLU A 314 -15.80 54.41 0.91
N ALA A 315 -16.43 53.46 0.21
CA ALA A 315 -17.06 53.72 -1.08
C ALA A 315 -18.40 54.51 -0.98
N ASN A 316 -19.03 54.56 0.20
CA ASN A 316 -20.35 55.18 0.39
C ASN A 316 -20.31 56.61 0.98
N ILE A 317 -19.12 57.18 1.21
CA ILE A 317 -18.96 58.54 1.77
C ILE A 317 -18.58 59.58 0.68
N SER A 318 -18.43 59.16 -0.58
CA SER A 318 -18.20 60.06 -1.71
C SER A 318 -19.30 59.95 -2.77
N SER A 319 -20.49 60.49 -2.46
CA SER A 319 -21.49 60.94 -3.45
C SER A 319 -22.34 62.08 -2.90
#